data_AF-A0A3B8R5J8-F1
#
_entry.id   AF-A0A3B8R5J8-F1
#
_cell.length_a   1.000
_cell.length_b   1.000
_cell.length_c   1.000
_cell.angle_alpha   90.00
_cell.angle_beta   90.00
_cell.angle_gamma   90.00
#
_symmetry.space_group_name_H-M   'P 1'
#
loop_
_entity.id
_entity.type
_entity.pdbx_description
1 polymer ?
#
loop_
_entity_poly.entity_id
_entity_poly.type
_entity_poly.pdbx_seq_one_letter_code
_entity_poly.pdbx_strand_id
1 'polypeptide(L)' 'ADWMRKNLWGVNISDAIVERLENSAKPAQTGIEICQELITQIMTLPGIDGVHLMGPECERAAAKIISAFR' A
#
# COMPACT_ATOMS: atom_id res chain seq x y z
N ALA A 1 -0.63 6.87 7.43
CA ALA A 1 -0.34 7.40 6.08
C ALA A 1 0.00 8.89 6.11
N ASP A 2 -0.74 9.70 6.86
CA ASP A 2 -0.50 11.16 6.93
C ASP A 2 0.93 11.54 7.34
N TRP A 3 1.55 10.80 8.29
CA TRP A 3 2.95 11.01 8.64
C TRP A 3 3.88 10.85 7.43
N MET A 4 3.72 9.80 6.62
CA MET A 4 4.55 9.59 5.42
C MET A 4 4.37 10.74 4.43
N ARG A 5 3.14 11.19 4.20
CA ARG A 5 2.83 12.33 3.33
C ARG A 5 3.51 13.62 3.78
N LYS A 6 3.62 13.85 5.09
CA LYS A 6 4.21 15.08 5.66
C LYS A 6 5.74 15.04 5.80
N ASN A 7 6.32 13.84 5.93
CA ASN A 7 7.72 13.68 6.34
C ASN A 7 8.60 12.99 5.29
N LEU A 8 8.04 12.28 4.31
CA LEU A 8 8.80 11.67 3.22
C LEU A 8 8.74 12.56 1.99
N TRP A 9 9.89 13.12 1.61
CA TRP A 9 10.00 13.98 0.44
C TRP A 9 9.65 13.21 -0.84
N GLY A 10 8.86 13.83 -1.72
CA GLY A 10 8.41 13.23 -2.97
C GLY A 10 7.27 12.22 -2.84
N VAL A 11 6.77 11.96 -1.63
CA VAL A 11 5.60 11.09 -1.41
C VAL A 11 4.32 11.91 -1.47
N ASN A 12 3.47 11.61 -2.43
CA ASN A 12 2.11 12.16 -2.50
C ASN A 12 1.09 11.06 -2.18
N ILE A 13 0.23 11.31 -1.19
CA ILE A 13 -0.83 10.36 -0.78
C ILE A 13 -2.17 11.11 -0.82
N SER A 14 -3.11 10.58 -1.61
CA SER A 14 -4.47 11.11 -1.73
C SER A 14 -5.18 11.19 -0.38
N ASP A 15 -5.99 12.24 -0.19
CA ASP A 15 -6.83 12.40 1.00
C ASP A 15 -7.74 11.19 1.23
N ALA A 16 -8.29 10.60 0.16
CA ALA A 16 -9.14 9.41 0.25
C ALA A 16 -8.43 8.21 0.90
N ILE A 17 -7.12 8.04 0.67
CA ILE A 17 -6.33 6.97 1.29
C ILE A 17 -6.08 7.27 2.77
N VAL A 18 -5.82 8.54 3.11
CA VAL A 18 -5.62 8.96 4.49
C VAL A 18 -6.91 8.78 5.28
N GLU A 19 -8.03 9.29 4.78
CA GLU A 19 -9.35 9.18 5.40
C GLU A 19 -9.79 7.71 5.57
N ARG A 20 -9.57 6.86 4.56
CA ARG A 20 -9.90 5.43 4.65
C ARG A 20 -9.10 4.72 5.76
N LEU A 21 -7.84 5.12 5.96
CA LEU A 21 -7.01 4.56 7.02
C LEU A 21 -7.37 5.09 8.41
N GLU A 22 -7.68 6.39 8.52
CA GLU A 22 -8.05 7.02 9.80
C GLU A 22 -9.40 6.54 10.31
N ASN A 23 -10.37 6.29 9.42
CA ASN A 23 -11.70 5.81 9.77
C ASN A 23 -11.80 4.29 9.87
N SER A 24 -10.72 3.55 9.63
CA SER A 24 -10.74 2.09 9.70
C SER A 24 -10.68 1.57 11.14
N ALA A 25 -11.54 0.62 11.46
CA ALA A 25 -11.45 -0.15 12.70
C ALA A 25 -10.21 -1.07 12.76
N LYS A 26 -9.60 -1.38 11.61
CA LYS A 26 -8.39 -2.22 11.50
C LYS A 26 -7.40 -1.60 10.49
N PRO A 27 -6.74 -0.46 10.84
CA PRO A 27 -5.91 0.28 9.89
C PRO A 27 -4.81 -0.53 9.23
N ALA A 28 -4.19 -1.47 9.95
CA ALA A 28 -3.16 -2.35 9.40
C ALA A 28 -3.70 -3.28 8.31
N GLN A 29 -4.89 -3.86 8.51
CA GLN A 29 -5.54 -4.72 7.53
C GLN A 29 -6.04 -3.90 6.33
N THR A 30 -6.60 -2.72 6.57
CA THR A 30 -6.97 -1.78 5.50
C THR A 30 -5.77 -1.31 4.68
N GLY A 31 -4.60 -1.12 5.29
CA GLY A 31 -3.37 -0.82 4.57
C GLY A 31 -2.92 -1.95 3.64
N ILE A 32 -3.09 -3.21 4.05
CA ILE A 32 -2.83 -4.38 3.21
C ILE A 32 -3.78 -4.42 2.02
N GLU A 33 -5.07 -4.19 2.25
CA GLU A 33 -6.10 -4.14 1.19
C GLU A 33 -5.80 -3.04 0.17
N ILE A 34 -5.51 -1.82 0.63
CA ILE A 34 -5.11 -0.70 -0.23
C ILE A 34 -3.88 -1.06 -1.05
N CYS A 35 -2.87 -1.69 -0.45
CA CYS A 35 -1.67 -2.11 -1.16
C CYS A 35 -2.00 -3.12 -2.27
N GLN A 36 -2.83 -4.12 -1.99
CA GLN A 36 -3.28 -5.11 -2.98
C GLN A 36 -4.10 -4.48 -4.11
N GLU A 37 -5.00 -3.55 -3.79
CA GLU A 37 -5.80 -2.81 -4.79
C GLU A 37 -4.89 -2.02 -5.74
N LEU A 38 -3.89 -1.31 -5.19
CA LEU A 38 -2.93 -0.54 -5.99
C LEU A 38 -2.07 -1.43 -6.88
N ILE A 39 -1.55 -2.54 -6.36
CA ILE A 39 -0.78 -3.51 -7.14
C ILE A 39 -1.64 -4.05 -8.30
N THR A 40 -2.88 -4.45 -8.01
CA THR A 40 -3.82 -4.96 -9.02
C THR A 40 -4.02 -3.94 -10.14
N GLN A 41 -4.23 -2.66 -9.81
CA GLN A 41 -4.39 -1.60 -10.81
C GLN A 41 -3.11 -1.38 -11.62
N ILE A 42 -1.96 -1.27 -10.95
CA ILE A 42 -0.67 -0.98 -11.60
C ILE A 42 -0.24 -2.12 -12.53
N MET A 43 -0.47 -3.37 -12.16
CA MET A 43 -0.14 -4.54 -12.99
C MET A 43 -0.97 -4.62 -14.28
N THR A 44 -2.07 -3.89 -14.41
CA THR A 44 -2.81 -3.80 -15.68
C THR A 44 -2.17 -2.87 -16.71
N LEU A 45 -1.18 -2.06 -16.29
CA LEU A 45 -0.53 -1.10 -17.17
C LEU A 45 0.51 -1.80 -18.07
N PRO A 46 0.62 -1.39 -19.35
CA PRO A 46 1.58 -1.98 -20.27
C PRO A 46 3.03 -1.71 -19.83
N GLY A 47 3.87 -2.73 -19.87
CA GLY A 47 5.29 -2.63 -19.52
C GLY A 47 5.61 -2.74 -18.03
N ILE A 48 4.66 -3.16 -17.19
CA ILE A 48 4.89 -3.47 -15.78
C ILE A 48 5.04 -4.98 -15.59
N ASP A 49 6.26 -5.43 -15.24
CA ASP A 49 6.54 -6.85 -14.97
C ASP A 49 6.43 -7.22 -13.48
N GLY A 50 6.29 -6.24 -12.59
CA GLY A 50 6.16 -6.49 -11.16
C GLY A 50 6.22 -5.24 -10.29
N VAL A 51 6.21 -5.47 -8.97
CA VAL A 51 6.25 -4.43 -7.94
C VAL A 51 7.36 -4.70 -6.93
N HIS A 52 8.01 -3.65 -6.47
CA HIS A 52 8.92 -3.71 -5.33
C HIS A 52 8.19 -3.25 -4.07
N LEU A 53 8.07 -4.13 -3.07
CA LEU A 53 7.45 -3.80 -1.79
C LEU A 53 8.52 -3.33 -0.80
N MET A 54 8.30 -2.15 -0.23
CA MET A 54 9.17 -1.53 0.77
C MET A 54 8.38 -1.28 2.06
N GLY A 55 8.96 -1.67 3.19
CA GLY A 55 8.38 -1.45 4.52
C GLY A 55 9.27 -2.08 5.59
N PRO A 56 10.10 -1.31 6.32
CA PRO A 56 10.88 -1.86 7.42
C PRO A 56 9.96 -2.47 8.48
N GLU A 57 10.36 -3.60 9.04
CA GLU A 57 9.63 -4.33 10.10
C GLU A 57 8.21 -4.78 9.71
N CYS A 58 7.93 -4.85 8.40
CA CYS A 58 6.62 -5.23 7.84
C CYS A 58 6.65 -6.59 7.11
N GLU A 59 7.62 -7.46 7.41
CA GLU A 59 7.90 -8.69 6.65
C GLU A 59 6.68 -9.61 6.58
N ARG A 60 5.92 -9.75 7.68
CA ARG A 60 4.69 -10.55 7.71
C ARG A 60 3.60 -9.98 6.80
N ALA A 61 3.44 -8.66 6.80
CA ALA A 61 2.45 -7.99 5.95
C ALA A 61 2.86 -8.11 4.46
N ALA A 62 4.14 -7.90 4.15
CA ALA A 62 4.69 -8.08 2.82
C ALA A 62 4.49 -9.52 2.32
N ALA A 63 4.80 -10.52 3.14
CA ALA A 63 4.55 -11.92 2.81
C ALA A 63 3.07 -12.21 2.50
N LYS A 64 2.15 -11.65 3.30
CA LYS A 64 0.70 -11.76 3.07
C LYS A 64 0.28 -11.12 1.75
N ILE A 65 0.81 -9.94 1.43
CA ILE A 65 0.53 -9.27 0.15
C ILE A 65 1.03 -10.12 -1.03
N ILE A 66 2.29 -10.57 -0.98
CA ILE A 66 2.90 -11.39 -2.04
C ILE A 66 2.12 -12.68 -2.26
N SER A 67 1.64 -13.32 -1.19
CA SER A 67 0.86 -14.57 -1.29
C SER A 67 -0.47 -14.43 -2.02
N ALA A 68 -1.01 -13.21 -2.15
CA ALA A 68 -2.26 -12.97 -2.87
C ALA A 68 -2.10 -12.86 -4.39
N PHE A 69 -0.86 -12.73 -4.89
CA PHE A 69 -0.54 -12.59 -6.32
C PHE A 69 0.28 -13.77 -6.87
N ARG A 70 0.40 -14.85 -6.08
CA ARG A 70 1.04 -16.11 -6.48
C ARG A 70 0.03 -17.16 -6.87
#